data_AF-A0A3D4UAD0-F1
#
_entry.id   AF-A0A3D4UAD0-F1
#
_cell.length_a   1.000
_cell.length_b   1.000
_cell.length_c   1.000
_cell.angle_alpha   90.00
_cell.angle_beta   90.00
_cell.angle_gamma   90.00
#
_symmetry.space_group_name_H-M   'P 1'
#
loop_
_entity.id
_entity.type
_entity.pdbx_description
1 polymer ?
#
loop_
_entity_poly.entity_id
_entity_poly.type
_entity_poly.pdbx_seq_one_letter_code
_entity_poly.pdbx_strand_id
1 'polypeptide(L)'
;MRRVVRHGLLIDSAAVGTSMIAEHATFLATTKGLWRSGGFDDLSCAVAGAGWCWGWYGRQRRVQMLPLKTILVVLEAGRDNQATWLQSLAWAEATGAALQVLVPVAPDVKPGLDLAPGLQDMASHNAEVAARHWLQELEAEAPSGTVFAAVATGNPADMIVHEARRFEADLLMMGADYLDDLRPLLRHLPCPLLLVRHSRTPGIFAGALGAGAEDAPHRVLNQVILEHLQLLAPCFGGQIRVLSALPNPAELVPLMGDAYAASYVATDLEKTYREAIEKQVADFGMASDLVRVLPGRPDVVLPELVRQEDVDCLLLGTVARSGFAAFWLGNTAEDILPRVDCDVLVLRPQDYVEPT
;
A
#
# COMPACT_ATOMS: atom_id res chain seq x y z
N MET A 1 -36.19 48.90 -38.48
CA MET A 1 -37.18 49.54 -37.58
C MET A 1 -36.58 49.67 -36.18
N ARG A 2 -36.93 50.76 -35.49
CA ARG A 2 -36.36 51.34 -34.25
C ARG A 2 -36.29 50.36 -33.06
N ARG A 3 -35.14 50.25 -32.34
CA ARG A 3 -34.78 50.87 -31.03
C ARG A 3 -35.89 50.82 -29.97
N VAL A 4 -35.62 50.19 -28.81
CA VAL A 4 -35.69 50.80 -27.45
C VAL A 4 -34.75 50.04 -26.49
N VAL A 5 -34.01 50.80 -25.68
CA VAL A 5 -33.12 50.41 -24.57
C VAL A 5 -33.67 51.08 -23.28
N ARG A 6 -33.33 50.53 -22.11
CA ARG A 6 -33.44 51.04 -20.70
C ARG A 6 -34.78 50.75 -20.01
N HIS A 7 -34.83 50.22 -18.78
CA HIS A 7 -34.20 50.72 -17.55
C HIS A 7 -33.92 49.61 -16.53
N GLY A 8 -32.85 49.77 -15.74
CA GLY A 8 -32.70 49.07 -14.46
C GLY A 8 -33.35 49.84 -13.32
N LEU A 9 -33.58 49.16 -12.20
CA LEU A 9 -33.58 49.76 -10.86
C LEU A 9 -33.33 48.64 -9.82
N LEU A 10 -32.20 48.76 -9.11
CA LEU A 10 -32.03 48.27 -7.74
C LEU A 10 -32.89 49.14 -6.81
N ILE A 11 -33.44 48.57 -5.74
CA ILE A 11 -33.45 49.12 -4.37
C ILE A 11 -33.90 48.02 -3.38
N ASP A 12 -33.22 48.10 -2.25
CA ASP A 12 -33.14 47.28 -1.05
C ASP A 12 -34.36 47.22 -0.11
N SER A 13 -34.43 46.07 0.57
CA SER A 13 -34.61 45.86 2.04
C SER A 13 -35.93 46.09 2.79
N ALA A 14 -36.05 45.25 3.85
CA ALA A 14 -36.95 45.25 5.01
C ALA A 14 -38.38 44.71 4.76
N ALA A 15 -38.96 43.80 5.56
CA ALA A 15 -38.69 43.21 6.88
C ALA A 15 -39.49 41.87 6.91
N VAL A 16 -39.15 40.83 7.68
CA VAL A 16 -39.55 40.55 9.08
C VAL A 16 -39.12 39.07 9.25
N GLY A 17 -38.25 38.69 10.20
CA GLY A 17 -38.67 38.28 11.54
C GLY A 17 -38.20 36.85 11.84
N THR A 18 -37.47 36.75 12.94
CA THR A 18 -36.85 35.59 13.59
C THR A 18 -37.78 34.43 13.98
N SER A 19 -37.16 33.25 14.13
CA SER A 19 -37.50 32.14 15.04
C SER A 19 -38.59 31.15 14.61
N MET A 20 -38.20 29.88 14.41
CA MET A 20 -38.91 28.77 15.05
C MET A 20 -38.01 27.52 15.18
N ILE A 21 -37.56 27.32 16.42
CA ILE A 21 -37.22 26.04 17.04
C ILE A 21 -38.55 25.38 17.45
N ALA A 22 -38.56 24.04 17.43
CA ALA A 22 -39.52 23.14 18.06
C ALA A 22 -40.90 23.00 17.40
N GLU A 23 -41.08 21.89 16.67
CA GLU A 23 -42.38 21.21 16.60
C GLU A 23 -42.16 19.70 16.42
N HIS A 24 -43.04 18.91 17.07
CA HIS A 24 -43.16 17.45 17.07
C HIS A 24 -42.41 16.65 18.14
N ALA A 25 -42.79 16.89 19.39
CA ALA A 25 -42.79 15.87 20.45
C ALA A 25 -44.18 15.79 21.08
N THR A 26 -45.15 15.12 20.45
CA THR A 26 -46.40 14.68 21.12
C THR A 26 -47.09 13.56 20.35
N PHE A 27 -46.70 12.30 20.60
CA PHE A 27 -47.61 11.16 20.45
C PHE A 27 -47.14 10.04 21.37
N LEU A 28 -48.07 9.55 22.22
CA LEU A 28 -47.99 8.48 23.22
C LEU A 28 -48.03 8.93 24.69
N ALA A 29 -49.22 9.36 25.11
CA ALA A 29 -49.81 8.91 26.38
C ALA A 29 -50.79 7.78 25.98
N THR A 30 -50.71 6.56 26.48
CA THR A 30 -51.34 6.16 27.74
C THR A 30 -51.11 4.65 27.93
N THR A 31 -50.57 4.24 29.07
CA THR A 31 -51.14 3.19 29.96
C THR A 31 -50.22 2.95 31.16
N LYS A 32 -50.78 3.21 32.36
CA LYS A 32 -50.63 2.52 33.67
C LYS A 32 -49.28 1.85 33.99
N GLY A 33 -48.58 2.09 35.10
CA GLY A 33 -48.99 2.51 36.43
C GLY A 33 -48.39 1.56 37.49
N LEU A 34 -47.82 2.13 38.56
CA LEU A 34 -47.41 1.54 39.85
C LEU A 34 -46.26 0.50 39.89
N TRP A 35 -45.11 0.83 40.51
CA TRP A 35 -44.77 0.56 41.92
C TRP A 35 -43.34 1.05 42.27
N ARG A 36 -43.11 1.24 43.58
CA ARG A 36 -41.99 1.92 44.25
C ARG A 36 -40.75 1.02 44.47
N SER A 37 -39.60 1.69 44.63
CA SER A 37 -38.49 1.49 45.60
C SER A 37 -37.70 0.17 45.68
N GLY A 38 -36.36 0.31 45.79
CA GLY A 38 -35.34 -0.71 46.09
C GLY A 38 -34.51 -1.02 44.84
N GLY A 39 -33.18 -0.91 44.76
CA GLY A 39 -32.14 -1.21 45.75
C GLY A 39 -31.48 -2.54 45.37
N PHE A 40 -30.17 -2.51 45.13
CA PHE A 40 -29.21 -3.62 44.89
C PHE A 40 -28.97 -4.16 43.47
N ASP A 41 -27.71 -3.98 43.05
CA ASP A 41 -26.70 -4.94 42.57
C ASP A 41 -27.02 -6.08 41.59
N ASP A 42 -26.14 -6.12 40.59
CA ASP A 42 -25.50 -7.27 39.94
C ASP A 42 -26.27 -8.21 38.97
N LEU A 43 -25.51 -8.51 37.91
CA LEU A 43 -25.48 -9.72 37.08
C LEU A 43 -26.54 -9.95 35.99
N SER A 44 -26.05 -9.73 34.75
CA SER A 44 -26.04 -10.65 33.59
C SER A 44 -27.33 -11.27 33.04
N CYS A 45 -27.42 -11.22 31.70
CA CYS A 45 -28.29 -11.98 30.79
C CYS A 45 -29.78 -11.65 30.86
N ALA A 46 -30.54 -11.46 29.79
CA ALA A 46 -30.35 -11.55 28.35
C ALA A 46 -31.55 -10.82 27.71
N VAL A 47 -31.47 -10.50 26.42
CA VAL A 47 -32.50 -10.76 25.40
C VAL A 47 -32.21 -9.87 24.19
N ALA A 48 -32.05 -10.53 23.06
CA ALA A 48 -31.89 -9.97 21.74
C ALA A 48 -33.03 -9.02 21.35
N GLY A 49 -32.68 -7.90 20.74
CA GLY A 49 -33.60 -7.00 20.06
C GLY A 49 -32.85 -6.25 18.96
N ALA A 50 -33.13 -6.63 17.71
CA ALA A 50 -32.55 -6.07 16.51
C ALA A 50 -32.70 -4.54 16.43
N GLY A 51 -31.68 -3.86 15.91
CA GLY A 51 -31.74 -2.43 15.63
C GLY A 51 -30.38 -1.84 15.29
N TRP A 52 -29.80 -2.23 14.15
CA TRP A 52 -28.64 -1.56 13.58
C TRP A 52 -29.06 -0.14 13.16
N CYS A 53 -28.71 0.85 13.96
CA CYS A 53 -28.76 2.26 13.59
C CYS A 53 -27.35 2.83 13.72
N TRP A 54 -26.75 3.14 12.57
CA TRP A 54 -25.47 3.80 12.46
C TRP A 54 -25.54 5.20 13.08
N GLY A 55 -24.93 5.37 14.25
CA GLY A 55 -24.66 6.66 14.86
C GLY A 55 -23.24 7.11 14.52
N TRP A 56 -23.09 7.78 13.38
CA TRP A 56 -21.90 8.58 13.07
C TRP A 56 -21.89 9.81 13.99
N TYR A 57 -21.04 9.79 15.03
CA TYR A 57 -20.61 11.00 15.72
C TYR A 57 -19.17 10.84 16.24
N GLY A 58 -18.30 11.71 15.73
CA GLY A 58 -17.00 12.11 16.28
C GLY A 58 -16.22 11.10 17.11
N ARG A 59 -15.47 10.20 16.45
CA ARG A 59 -14.25 9.63 17.07
C ARG A 59 -13.07 10.46 16.62
N GLN A 60 -12.33 11.00 17.59
CA GLN A 60 -10.91 11.28 17.37
C GLN A 60 -10.30 9.97 16.86
N ARG A 61 -9.93 9.95 15.57
CA ARG A 61 -9.25 8.79 14.96
C ARG A 61 -7.93 8.65 15.71
N ARG A 62 -7.81 7.64 16.58
CA ARG A 62 -6.49 7.06 16.83
C ARG A 62 -5.97 6.70 15.44
N VAL A 63 -4.82 7.23 15.07
CA VAL A 63 -4.10 6.79 13.88
C VAL A 63 -3.86 5.30 14.11
N GLN A 64 -4.63 4.44 13.44
CA GLN A 64 -4.29 3.04 13.37
C GLN A 64 -2.99 2.99 12.57
N MET A 65 -1.96 2.37 13.14
CA MET A 65 -0.71 2.11 12.42
C MET A 65 -0.83 0.74 11.78
N LEU A 66 -0.17 0.54 10.64
CA LEU A 66 0.08 -0.82 10.14
C LEU A 66 0.77 -1.60 11.26
N PRO A 67 0.22 -2.75 11.70
CA PRO A 67 0.83 -3.53 12.77
C PRO A 67 2.03 -4.32 12.24
N LEU A 68 3.05 -3.62 11.74
CA LEU A 68 4.33 -4.23 11.40
C LEU A 68 5.06 -4.55 12.70
N LYS A 69 5.21 -5.83 12.99
CA LYS A 69 5.95 -6.34 14.16
C LYS A 69 7.36 -6.76 13.75
N THR A 70 7.53 -7.31 12.55
CA THR A 70 8.80 -7.87 12.09
C THR A 70 9.10 -7.45 10.65
N ILE A 71 10.26 -6.85 10.43
CA ILE A 71 10.82 -6.58 9.10
C ILE A 71 12.01 -7.53 8.89
N LEU A 72 11.92 -8.39 7.87
CA LEU A 72 13.03 -9.20 7.41
C LEU A 72 13.83 -8.39 6.37
N VAL A 73 15.10 -8.14 6.66
CA VAL A 73 16.02 -7.37 5.83
C VAL A 73 17.03 -8.32 5.20
N VAL A 74 17.10 -8.36 3.87
CA VAL A 74 18.06 -9.20 3.14
C VAL A 74 19.22 -8.34 2.68
N LEU A 75 20.42 -8.71 3.13
CA LEU A 75 21.68 -8.07 2.76
C LEU A 75 22.62 -9.07 2.08
N GLU A 76 23.56 -8.58 1.28
CA GLU A 76 24.58 -9.42 0.62
C GLU A 76 25.98 -9.12 1.14
N ALA A 77 26.66 -10.13 1.67
CA ALA A 77 28.04 -9.97 2.13
C ALA A 77 28.95 -9.50 0.96
N GLY A 78 29.70 -8.42 1.18
CA GLY A 78 30.64 -7.89 0.18
C GLY A 78 30.02 -6.98 -0.89
N ARG A 79 28.72 -6.70 -0.85
CA ARG A 79 28.09 -5.61 -1.63
C ARG A 79 27.91 -4.35 -0.80
N ASP A 80 27.69 -3.25 -1.50
CA ASP A 80 27.18 -2.02 -0.88
C ASP A 80 25.72 -2.25 -0.48
N ASN A 81 25.47 -2.29 0.82
CA ASN A 81 24.15 -2.48 1.41
C ASN A 81 23.63 -1.20 2.06
N GLN A 82 24.32 -0.06 1.89
CA GLN A 82 24.08 1.14 2.67
C GLN A 82 22.63 1.64 2.54
N ALA A 83 22.07 1.61 1.33
CA ALA A 83 20.69 2.03 1.10
C ALA A 83 19.68 1.14 1.84
N THR A 84 19.76 -0.18 1.66
CA THR A 84 18.86 -1.15 2.30
C THR A 84 19.00 -1.13 3.81
N TRP A 85 20.21 -0.98 4.34
CA TRP A 85 20.44 -0.87 5.78
C TRP A 85 19.84 0.40 6.37
N LEU A 86 20.12 1.57 5.77
CA LEU A 86 19.57 2.83 6.27
C LEU A 86 18.03 2.88 6.18
N GLN A 87 17.45 2.31 5.13
CA GLN A 87 16.00 2.17 5.05
C GLN A 87 15.44 1.25 6.13
N SER A 88 16.08 0.12 6.42
CA SER A 88 15.56 -0.78 7.43
C SER A 88 15.51 -0.13 8.81
N LEU A 89 16.53 0.65 9.16
CA LEU A 89 16.56 1.46 10.38
C LEU A 89 15.42 2.48 10.41
N ALA A 90 15.24 3.25 9.31
CA ALA A 90 14.18 4.25 9.22
C ALA A 90 12.78 3.64 9.32
N TRP A 91 12.54 2.49 8.67
CA TRP A 91 11.27 1.79 8.75
C TRP A 91 11.02 1.18 10.12
N ALA A 92 12.05 0.60 10.76
CA ALA A 92 11.93 0.09 12.13
C ALA A 92 11.61 1.22 13.13
N GLU A 93 12.27 2.37 13.00
CA GLU A 93 12.01 3.53 13.85
C GLU A 93 10.59 4.07 13.66
N ALA A 94 10.15 4.25 12.40
CA ALA A 94 8.84 4.80 12.08
C ALA A 94 7.68 3.87 12.48
N THR A 95 7.88 2.55 12.43
CA THR A 95 6.81 1.56 12.63
C THR A 95 6.87 0.86 14.00
N GLY A 96 8.01 0.92 14.67
CA GLY A 96 8.29 0.15 15.89
C GLY A 96 8.55 -1.33 15.66
N ALA A 97 8.71 -1.76 14.39
CA ALA A 97 8.95 -3.15 14.05
C ALA A 97 10.36 -3.61 14.47
N ALA A 98 10.46 -4.86 14.90
CA ALA A 98 11.74 -5.53 15.13
C ALA A 98 12.41 -5.84 13.80
N LEU A 99 13.74 -5.65 13.76
CA LEU A 99 14.55 -6.01 12.60
C LEU A 99 15.09 -7.44 12.72
N GLN A 100 15.06 -8.13 11.60
CA GLN A 100 15.77 -9.38 11.42
C GLN A 100 16.58 -9.30 10.14
N VAL A 101 17.89 -9.47 10.27
CA VAL A 101 18.83 -9.36 9.16
C VAL A 101 19.22 -10.74 8.71
N LEU A 102 18.91 -11.05 7.45
CA LEU A 102 19.31 -12.26 6.77
C LEU A 102 20.42 -11.94 5.77
N VAL A 103 21.50 -12.72 5.84
CA VAL A 103 22.59 -12.70 4.88
C VAL A 103 22.67 -14.06 4.19
N PRO A 104 22.03 -14.20 3.02
CA PRO A 104 22.24 -15.33 2.13
C PRO A 104 23.71 -15.44 1.76
N VAL A 105 24.30 -16.63 1.94
CA VAL A 105 25.66 -16.89 1.47
C VAL A 105 25.70 -18.09 0.54
N ALA A 106 26.45 -17.95 -0.56
CA ALA A 106 26.78 -19.07 -1.41
C ALA A 106 28.02 -19.79 -0.83
N PRO A 107 27.99 -21.12 -0.69
CA PRO A 107 29.19 -21.86 -0.33
C PRO A 107 30.25 -21.71 -1.44
N ASP A 108 31.52 -21.54 -1.06
CA ASP A 108 32.65 -21.40 -1.98
C ASP A 108 32.96 -22.73 -2.67
N VAL A 109 32.14 -23.06 -3.67
CA VAL A 109 32.20 -24.29 -4.45
C VAL A 109 32.22 -23.92 -5.92
N LYS A 110 33.12 -24.55 -6.69
CA LYS A 110 33.19 -24.31 -8.14
C LYS A 110 31.85 -24.65 -8.79
N PRO A 111 31.28 -23.76 -9.63
CA PRO A 111 30.06 -24.06 -10.36
C PRO A 111 30.18 -25.36 -11.16
N GLY A 112 29.18 -26.24 -11.03
CA GLY A 112 29.15 -27.54 -11.71
C GLY A 112 29.98 -28.65 -11.04
N LEU A 113 30.56 -28.41 -9.86
CA LEU A 113 31.22 -29.43 -9.06
C LEU A 113 30.24 -29.98 -8.01
N ASP A 114 29.80 -31.23 -8.20
CA ASP A 114 29.03 -31.94 -7.18
C ASP A 114 29.96 -32.41 -6.06
N LEU A 115 29.78 -31.84 -4.87
CA LEU A 115 30.49 -32.26 -3.67
C LEU A 115 29.77 -33.43 -2.99
N ALA A 116 30.55 -34.30 -2.33
CA ALA A 116 29.98 -35.26 -1.39
C ALA A 116 29.25 -34.51 -0.25
N PRO A 117 28.14 -35.04 0.30
CA PRO A 117 27.31 -34.32 1.28
C PRO A 117 28.09 -33.69 2.45
N GLY A 118 29.03 -34.42 3.07
CA GLY A 118 29.83 -33.87 4.17
C GLY A 118 30.79 -32.74 3.78
N LEU A 119 31.22 -32.67 2.52
CA LEU A 119 32.02 -31.54 2.01
C LEU A 119 31.14 -30.34 1.69
N GLN A 120 29.92 -30.59 1.19
CA GLN A 120 28.92 -29.53 0.97
C GLN A 120 28.55 -28.86 2.30
N ASP A 121 28.25 -29.64 3.33
CA ASP A 121 27.91 -29.13 4.67
C ASP A 121 29.05 -28.29 5.25
N MET A 122 30.28 -28.75 5.09
CA MET A 122 31.46 -28.02 5.55
C MET A 122 31.68 -26.71 4.77
N ALA A 123 31.48 -26.71 3.45
CA ALA A 123 31.57 -25.51 2.62
C ALA A 123 30.49 -24.48 2.98
N SER A 124 29.25 -24.93 3.19
CA SER A 124 28.15 -24.10 3.69
C SER A 124 28.49 -23.50 5.05
N HIS A 125 28.92 -24.33 6.02
CA HIS A 125 29.28 -23.85 7.35
C HIS A 125 30.38 -22.78 7.32
N ASN A 126 31.42 -22.99 6.51
CA ASN A 126 32.51 -22.03 6.38
C ASN A 126 32.03 -20.69 5.80
N ALA A 127 31.13 -20.72 4.81
CA ALA A 127 30.54 -19.51 4.25
C ALA A 127 29.69 -18.74 5.28
N GLU A 128 28.92 -19.45 6.11
CA GLU A 128 28.16 -18.81 7.21
C GLU A 128 29.09 -18.16 8.23
N VAL A 129 30.16 -18.85 8.63
CA VAL A 129 31.15 -18.32 9.58
C VAL A 129 31.82 -17.06 9.02
N ALA A 130 32.17 -17.06 7.72
CA ALA A 130 32.75 -15.89 7.07
C ALA A 130 31.80 -14.68 7.08
N ALA A 131 30.52 -14.88 6.75
CA ALA A 131 29.53 -13.80 6.79
C ALA A 131 29.20 -13.31 8.21
N ARG A 132 29.29 -14.18 9.22
CA ARG A 132 29.10 -13.75 10.62
C ARG A 132 30.13 -12.71 11.06
N HIS A 133 31.36 -12.80 10.59
CA HIS A 133 32.36 -11.76 10.88
C HIS A 133 31.99 -10.41 10.30
N TRP A 134 31.47 -10.38 9.07
CA TRP A 134 30.97 -9.16 8.46
C TRP A 134 29.73 -8.60 9.20
N LEU A 135 28.84 -9.47 9.67
CA LEU A 135 27.67 -9.07 10.45
C LEU A 135 28.00 -8.41 11.79
N GLN A 136 29.13 -8.74 12.42
CA GLN A 136 29.53 -8.13 13.70
C GLN A 136 29.70 -6.61 13.62
N GLU A 137 30.09 -6.09 12.45
CA GLU A 137 30.21 -4.65 12.22
C GLU A 137 28.81 -3.99 12.17
N LEU A 138 27.85 -4.62 11.50
CA LEU A 138 26.46 -4.17 11.42
C LEU A 138 25.73 -4.26 12.77
N GLU A 139 26.01 -5.32 13.55
CA GLU A 139 25.45 -5.53 14.89
C GLU A 139 25.75 -4.37 15.84
N ALA A 140 26.91 -3.72 15.70
CA ALA A 140 27.30 -2.60 16.54
C ALA A 140 26.46 -1.33 16.31
N GLU A 141 25.90 -1.17 15.12
CA GLU A 141 25.08 -0.02 14.72
C GLU A 141 23.58 -0.33 14.77
N ALA A 142 23.21 -1.58 15.06
CA ALA A 142 21.84 -2.05 15.01
C ALA A 142 21.02 -1.69 16.25
N PRO A 143 19.70 -1.47 16.11
CA PRO A 143 18.79 -1.33 17.24
C PRO A 143 18.84 -2.55 18.15
N SER A 144 18.63 -2.32 19.45
CA SER A 144 18.55 -3.41 20.43
C SER A 144 17.44 -4.39 20.07
N GLY A 145 17.74 -5.69 20.13
CA GLY A 145 16.80 -6.75 19.78
C GLY A 145 16.81 -7.15 18.30
N THR A 146 17.63 -6.52 17.47
CA THR A 146 17.86 -6.97 16.08
C THR A 146 18.45 -8.37 16.08
N VAL A 147 17.87 -9.27 15.29
CA VAL A 147 18.35 -10.65 15.14
C VAL A 147 19.13 -10.78 13.84
N PHE A 148 20.30 -11.40 13.89
CA PHE A 148 21.17 -11.60 12.73
C PHE A 148 21.30 -13.08 12.39
N ALA A 149 21.14 -13.41 11.11
CA ALA A 149 21.31 -14.76 10.58
C ALA A 149 22.12 -14.73 9.27
N ALA A 150 23.23 -15.47 9.25
CA ALA A 150 23.89 -15.86 8.02
C ALA A 150 23.52 -17.31 7.72
N VAL A 151 23.03 -17.58 6.51
CA VAL A 151 22.50 -18.89 6.14
C VAL A 151 23.05 -19.30 4.77
N ALA A 152 23.71 -20.46 4.73
CA ALA A 152 24.30 -21.01 3.52
C ALA A 152 23.43 -22.12 2.92
N THR A 153 22.43 -21.76 2.12
CA THR A 153 21.58 -22.77 1.47
C THR A 153 21.13 -22.39 0.06
N GLY A 154 21.16 -23.39 -0.83
CA GLY A 154 20.36 -23.50 -2.05
C GLY A 154 20.21 -22.24 -2.91
N ASN A 155 19.00 -22.08 -3.47
CA ASN A 155 18.59 -20.90 -4.22
C ASN A 155 18.25 -19.76 -3.24
N PRO A 156 18.81 -18.54 -3.41
CA PRO A 156 18.53 -17.40 -2.54
C PRO A 156 17.03 -17.09 -2.36
N ALA A 157 16.23 -17.19 -3.42
CA ALA A 157 14.80 -16.91 -3.34
C ALA A 157 14.07 -17.89 -2.41
N ASP A 158 14.37 -19.18 -2.48
CA ASP A 158 13.76 -20.20 -1.64
C ASP A 158 14.15 -20.01 -0.16
N MET A 159 15.40 -19.64 0.10
CA MET A 159 15.89 -19.35 1.44
C MET A 159 15.23 -18.11 2.04
N ILE A 160 15.11 -17.02 1.26
CA ILE A 160 14.42 -15.80 1.71
C ILE A 160 12.97 -16.14 2.08
N VAL A 161 12.27 -16.93 1.25
CA VAL A 161 10.90 -17.38 1.56
C VAL A 161 10.84 -18.22 2.82
N HIS A 162 11.80 -19.14 3.00
CA HIS A 162 11.87 -20.00 4.18
C HIS A 162 12.01 -19.18 5.46
N GLU A 163 12.97 -18.25 5.50
CA GLU A 163 13.22 -17.41 6.65
C GLU A 163 12.07 -16.41 6.89
N ALA A 164 11.48 -15.83 5.83
CA ALA A 164 10.30 -14.96 5.95
C ALA A 164 9.13 -15.67 6.66
N ARG A 165 8.93 -16.97 6.42
CA ARG A 165 7.91 -17.77 7.11
C ARG A 165 8.32 -18.13 8.53
N ARG A 166 9.56 -18.58 8.72
CA ARG A 166 10.10 -18.98 10.02
C ARG A 166 9.98 -17.85 11.04
N PHE A 167 10.20 -16.64 10.58
CA PHE A 167 10.17 -15.45 11.41
C PHE A 167 8.83 -14.72 11.43
N GLU A 168 7.85 -15.21 10.69
CA GLU A 168 6.54 -14.56 10.55
C GLU A 168 6.70 -13.08 10.14
N ALA A 169 7.55 -12.83 9.14
CA ALA A 169 7.86 -11.48 8.69
C ALA A 169 6.61 -10.79 8.12
N ASP A 170 6.31 -9.58 8.59
CA ASP A 170 5.21 -8.77 8.08
C ASP A 170 5.63 -7.98 6.83
N LEU A 171 6.93 -7.76 6.65
CA LEU A 171 7.53 -7.09 5.50
C LEU A 171 8.90 -7.71 5.19
N LEU A 172 9.15 -7.98 3.91
CA LEU A 172 10.49 -8.26 3.38
C LEU A 172 11.08 -6.99 2.80
N MET A 173 12.33 -6.67 3.12
CA MET A 173 13.08 -5.54 2.57
C MET A 173 14.39 -6.03 1.94
N MET A 174 14.70 -5.58 0.72
CA MET A 174 15.94 -5.93 0.01
C MET A 174 16.33 -4.86 -1.00
N GLY A 175 17.59 -4.84 -1.41
CA GLY A 175 18.04 -4.01 -2.54
C GLY A 175 17.33 -4.37 -3.84
N ALA A 176 16.95 -3.37 -4.64
CA ALA A 176 16.22 -3.58 -5.89
C ALA A 176 17.03 -4.31 -6.98
N ASP A 177 18.35 -4.39 -6.81
CA ASP A 177 19.34 -5.04 -7.69
C ASP A 177 19.83 -6.39 -7.12
N TYR A 178 19.25 -6.85 -6.01
CA TYR A 178 19.70 -8.07 -5.33
C TYR A 178 19.32 -9.35 -6.12
N LEU A 179 18.11 -9.42 -6.70
CA LEU A 179 17.68 -10.52 -7.57
C LEU A 179 17.42 -9.99 -8.99
N ASP A 180 17.96 -10.69 -10.00
CA ASP A 180 17.66 -10.41 -11.41
C ASP A 180 16.20 -10.74 -11.78
N ASP A 181 15.62 -11.77 -11.14
CA ASP A 181 14.24 -12.21 -11.36
C ASP A 181 13.51 -12.36 -10.02
N LEU A 182 12.53 -11.48 -9.78
CA LEU A 182 11.70 -11.48 -8.57
C LEU A 182 10.57 -12.52 -8.61
N ARG A 183 10.25 -13.11 -9.76
CA ARG A 183 9.10 -14.02 -9.91
C ARG A 183 9.18 -15.26 -9.01
N PRO A 184 10.34 -15.95 -8.88
CA PRO A 184 10.44 -17.11 -7.99
C PRO A 184 10.16 -16.74 -6.53
N LEU A 185 10.66 -15.57 -6.09
CA LEU A 185 10.46 -15.03 -4.76
C LEU A 185 8.98 -14.67 -4.52
N LEU A 186 8.41 -13.79 -5.35
CA LEU A 186 7.06 -13.24 -5.18
C LEU A 186 5.96 -14.31 -5.23
N ARG A 187 6.21 -15.43 -5.92
CA ARG A 187 5.27 -16.56 -5.98
C ARG A 187 5.01 -17.22 -4.63
N HIS A 188 6.00 -17.22 -3.74
CA HIS A 188 5.95 -18.00 -2.50
C HIS A 188 6.16 -17.16 -1.23
N LEU A 189 6.55 -15.90 -1.37
CA LEU A 189 6.74 -14.95 -0.28
C LEU A 189 5.43 -14.80 0.53
N PRO A 190 5.45 -14.85 1.87
CA PRO A 190 4.23 -14.75 2.68
C PRO A 190 3.76 -13.31 2.89
N CYS A 191 4.63 -12.31 2.67
CA CYS A 191 4.39 -10.90 3.02
C CYS A 191 4.68 -9.94 1.85
N PRO A 192 4.32 -8.65 1.98
CA PRO A 192 4.77 -7.58 1.09
C PRO A 192 6.29 -7.52 0.93
N LEU A 193 6.74 -6.98 -0.20
CA LEU A 193 8.15 -6.79 -0.54
C LEU A 193 8.45 -5.30 -0.77
N LEU A 194 9.35 -4.72 0.02
CA LEU A 194 9.95 -3.42 -0.24
C LEU A 194 11.28 -3.57 -0.98
N LEU A 195 11.33 -3.04 -2.19
CA LEU A 195 12.53 -2.90 -2.99
C LEU A 195 13.16 -1.54 -2.73
N VAL A 196 14.36 -1.55 -2.17
CA VAL A 196 15.10 -0.34 -1.80
C VAL A 196 16.04 0.08 -2.92
N ARG A 197 15.98 1.35 -3.31
CA ARG A 197 16.89 2.00 -4.26
C ARG A 197 17.70 3.12 -3.62
N HIS A 198 17.15 3.81 -2.63
CA HIS A 198 17.76 5.00 -2.05
C HIS A 198 17.89 4.91 -0.54
N SER A 199 18.87 5.62 0.01
CA SER A 199 19.16 5.71 1.45
C SER A 199 18.38 6.80 2.19
N ARG A 200 17.38 7.43 1.55
CA ARG A 200 16.64 8.57 2.11
C ARG A 200 15.29 8.16 2.69
N THR A 201 15.02 8.56 3.92
CA THR A 201 13.70 8.34 4.54
C THR A 201 12.58 8.86 3.63
N PRO A 202 11.53 8.06 3.33
CA PRO A 202 10.50 8.49 2.40
C PRO A 202 9.69 9.67 2.92
N GLY A 203 9.64 10.76 2.17
CA GLY A 203 8.81 11.95 2.45
C GLY A 203 7.52 11.98 1.63
N ILE A 204 7.51 11.35 0.45
CA ILE A 204 6.33 11.24 -0.42
C ILE A 204 6.05 9.78 -0.75
N PHE A 205 4.90 9.29 -0.30
CA PHE A 205 4.36 7.97 -0.64
C PHE A 205 3.31 8.12 -1.74
N ALA A 206 3.39 7.28 -2.77
CA ALA A 206 2.42 7.29 -3.84
C ALA A 206 1.82 5.91 -4.08
N GLY A 207 0.50 5.81 -4.28
CA GLY A 207 -0.17 4.57 -4.65
C GLY A 207 -0.48 4.54 -6.13
N ALA A 208 -0.03 3.50 -6.84
CA ALA A 208 -0.37 3.27 -8.24
C ALA A 208 -1.70 2.51 -8.33
N LEU A 209 -2.77 3.19 -8.74
CA LEU A 209 -4.09 2.58 -8.88
C LEU A 209 -4.39 2.24 -10.34
N GLY A 210 -5.09 1.12 -10.54
CA GLY A 210 -5.66 0.78 -11.83
C GLY A 210 -6.96 1.54 -12.07
N ALA A 211 -6.98 2.40 -13.08
CA ALA A 211 -8.21 2.98 -13.61
C ALA A 211 -9.08 1.88 -14.21
N GLY A 212 -10.37 1.86 -13.87
CA GLY A 212 -11.29 0.87 -14.43
C GLY A 212 -11.11 -0.56 -13.90
N ALA A 213 -10.75 -0.70 -12.62
CA ALA A 213 -10.79 -1.96 -11.88
C ALA A 213 -12.22 -2.55 -11.83
N GLU A 214 -12.70 -3.09 -12.95
CA GLU A 214 -14.05 -3.64 -13.09
C GLU A 214 -14.14 -5.09 -12.60
N ASP A 215 -13.01 -5.80 -12.51
CA ASP A 215 -12.95 -7.11 -11.89
C ASP A 215 -12.61 -7.00 -10.38
N ALA A 216 -13.04 -8.01 -9.63
CA ALA A 216 -12.89 -8.02 -8.17
C ALA A 216 -11.42 -7.94 -7.70
N PRO A 217 -10.45 -8.64 -8.32
CA PRO A 217 -9.05 -8.60 -7.88
C PRO A 217 -8.41 -7.21 -7.92
N HIS A 218 -8.63 -6.44 -8.99
CA HIS A 218 -8.06 -5.09 -9.10
C HIS A 218 -8.73 -4.12 -8.12
N ARG A 219 -10.03 -4.28 -7.81
CA ARG A 219 -10.68 -3.47 -6.76
C ARG A 219 -10.10 -3.73 -5.38
N VAL A 220 -9.93 -5.01 -5.03
CA VAL A 220 -9.30 -5.39 -3.76
C VAL A 220 -7.89 -4.83 -3.69
N LEU A 221 -7.12 -4.93 -4.78
CA LEU A 221 -5.76 -4.42 -4.82
C LEU A 221 -5.69 -2.89 -4.67
N ASN A 222 -6.56 -2.13 -5.33
CA ASN A 222 -6.64 -0.68 -5.13
C ASN A 222 -6.95 -0.34 -3.66
N GLN A 223 -7.86 -1.08 -3.03
CA GLN A 223 -8.17 -0.94 -1.61
C GLN A 223 -6.93 -1.23 -0.73
N VAL A 224 -6.24 -2.35 -0.95
CA VAL A 224 -5.02 -2.70 -0.22
C VAL A 224 -3.96 -1.60 -0.31
N ILE A 225 -3.75 -1.04 -1.51
CA ILE A 225 -2.81 0.08 -1.74
C ILE A 225 -3.24 1.32 -0.94
N LEU A 226 -4.51 1.70 -1.01
CA LEU A 226 -5.03 2.89 -0.33
C LEU A 226 -4.97 2.74 1.20
N GLU A 227 -5.27 1.56 1.73
CA GLU A 227 -5.11 1.24 3.16
C GLU A 227 -3.65 1.38 3.60
N HIS A 228 -2.73 0.78 2.85
CA HIS A 228 -1.30 0.88 3.17
C HIS A 228 -0.79 2.32 3.09
N LEU A 229 -1.22 3.11 2.11
CA LEU A 229 -0.88 4.53 2.03
C LEU A 229 -1.29 5.30 3.29
N GLN A 230 -2.54 5.11 3.74
CA GLN A 230 -3.07 5.80 4.91
C GLN A 230 -2.39 5.40 6.21
N LEU A 231 -1.91 4.17 6.29
CA LEU A 231 -1.27 3.63 7.48
C LEU A 231 0.23 3.94 7.51
N LEU A 232 0.93 3.87 6.37
CA LEU A 232 2.38 4.10 6.29
C LEU A 232 2.76 5.56 6.30
N ALA A 233 2.17 6.39 5.42
CA ALA A 233 2.64 7.75 5.24
C ALA A 233 2.68 8.56 6.57
N PRO A 234 1.68 8.46 7.48
CA PRO A 234 1.74 9.12 8.77
C PRO A 234 2.87 8.65 9.69
N CYS A 235 3.30 7.37 9.62
CA CYS A 235 4.42 6.85 10.41
C CYS A 235 5.73 7.60 10.11
N PHE A 236 5.88 8.09 8.87
CA PHE A 236 7.05 8.84 8.42
C PHE A 236 6.80 10.37 8.42
N GLY A 237 5.62 10.83 8.83
CA GLY A 237 5.20 12.22 8.62
C GLY A 237 5.16 12.61 7.13
N GLY A 238 5.04 11.62 6.24
CA GLY A 238 5.10 11.77 4.80
C GLY A 238 3.79 12.22 4.18
N GLN A 239 3.87 12.72 2.95
CA GLN A 239 2.73 13.10 2.13
C GLN A 239 2.23 11.90 1.32
N ILE A 240 0.93 11.91 1.03
CA ILE A 240 0.30 10.91 0.16
C ILE A 240 0.09 11.50 -1.24
N ARG A 241 0.33 10.69 -2.27
CA ARG A 241 -0.10 10.90 -3.65
C ARG A 241 -0.80 9.66 -4.17
N VAL A 242 -1.67 9.83 -5.14
CA VAL A 242 -2.31 8.72 -5.85
C VAL A 242 -2.07 8.92 -7.33
N LEU A 243 -1.45 7.93 -7.97
CA LEU A 243 -1.07 7.97 -9.38
C LEU A 243 -1.91 6.97 -10.15
N SER A 244 -2.43 7.37 -11.31
CA SER A 244 -3.14 6.45 -12.20
C SER A 244 -2.83 6.77 -13.65
N ALA A 245 -2.60 5.73 -14.43
CA ALA A 245 -2.62 5.82 -15.89
C ALA A 245 -4.05 5.61 -16.39
N LEU A 246 -4.50 6.45 -17.31
CA LEU A 246 -5.82 6.34 -17.94
C LEU A 246 -5.68 5.77 -19.35
N PRO A 247 -6.67 5.02 -19.87
CA PRO A 247 -6.64 4.54 -21.25
C PRO A 247 -6.35 5.66 -22.24
N ASN A 248 -5.44 5.40 -23.19
CA ASN A 248 -5.01 6.42 -24.14
C ASN A 248 -6.08 6.61 -25.23
N PRO A 249 -6.58 7.84 -25.46
CA PRO A 249 -7.45 8.15 -26.59
C PRO A 249 -6.96 7.60 -27.94
N ALA A 250 -5.64 7.61 -28.17
CA ALA A 250 -5.03 7.15 -29.41
C ALA A 250 -5.22 5.63 -29.65
N GLU A 251 -5.39 4.84 -28.60
CA GLU A 251 -5.64 3.40 -28.70
C GLU A 251 -7.08 3.09 -29.16
N LEU A 252 -8.00 4.06 -29.05
CA LEU A 252 -9.37 3.94 -29.53
C LEU A 252 -9.49 4.20 -31.04
N VAL A 253 -8.54 4.93 -31.65
CA VAL A 253 -8.59 5.30 -33.08
C VAL A 253 -8.64 4.09 -34.00
N PRO A 254 -7.82 3.02 -33.84
CA PRO A 254 -7.91 1.83 -34.67
C PRO A 254 -9.24 1.07 -34.51
N LEU A 255 -9.85 1.15 -33.32
CA LEU A 255 -11.12 0.48 -33.02
C LEU A 255 -12.32 1.23 -33.62
N MET A 256 -12.25 2.56 -33.62
CA MET A 256 -13.34 3.44 -34.04
C MET A 256 -13.24 3.88 -35.50
N GLY A 257 -12.06 3.77 -36.12
CA GLY A 257 -11.81 4.16 -37.51
C GLY A 257 -11.87 5.68 -37.78
N ASP A 258 -12.12 6.47 -36.73
CA ASP A 258 -12.29 7.92 -36.80
C ASP A 258 -11.64 8.59 -35.58
N ALA A 259 -10.69 9.48 -35.82
CA ALA A 259 -9.93 10.15 -34.76
C ALA A 259 -10.77 11.17 -33.98
N TYR A 260 -11.76 11.79 -34.60
CA TYR A 260 -12.63 12.76 -33.95
C TYR A 260 -13.61 12.05 -33.01
N ALA A 261 -14.23 10.96 -33.46
CA ALA A 261 -15.08 10.11 -32.63
C ALA A 261 -14.29 9.49 -31.47
N ALA A 262 -13.07 9.01 -31.72
CA ALA A 262 -12.17 8.51 -30.67
C ALA A 262 -11.83 9.59 -29.63
N SER A 263 -11.58 10.83 -30.05
CA SER A 263 -11.29 11.93 -29.11
C SER A 263 -12.46 12.27 -28.18
N TYR A 264 -13.69 12.23 -28.69
CA TYR A 264 -14.88 12.50 -27.90
C TYR A 264 -15.12 11.40 -26.86
N VAL A 265 -15.11 10.13 -27.29
CA VAL A 265 -15.25 8.97 -26.39
C VAL A 265 -14.15 8.95 -25.35
N ALA A 266 -12.91 9.28 -25.74
CA ALA A 266 -11.82 9.29 -24.79
C ALA A 266 -11.95 10.38 -23.73
N THR A 267 -12.51 11.54 -24.06
CA THR A 267 -12.75 12.61 -23.08
C THR A 267 -13.78 12.19 -22.04
N ASP A 268 -14.90 11.59 -22.48
CA ASP A 268 -15.93 11.06 -21.59
C ASP A 268 -15.38 9.91 -20.73
N LEU A 269 -14.54 9.06 -21.31
CA LEU A 269 -13.91 7.93 -20.63
C LEU A 269 -12.86 8.39 -19.61
N GLU A 270 -12.02 9.36 -19.96
CA GLU A 270 -11.04 9.96 -19.05
C GLU A 270 -11.75 10.55 -17.83
N LYS A 271 -12.80 11.33 -18.05
CA LYS A 271 -13.63 11.91 -16.99
C LYS A 271 -14.22 10.81 -16.09
N THR A 272 -14.79 9.77 -16.69
CA THR A 272 -15.40 8.66 -15.96
C THR A 272 -14.37 7.93 -15.08
N TYR A 273 -13.18 7.62 -15.62
CA TYR A 273 -12.14 6.95 -14.84
C TYR A 273 -11.54 7.83 -13.76
N ARG A 274 -11.34 9.12 -14.05
CA ARG A 274 -10.88 10.10 -13.06
C ARG A 274 -11.86 10.18 -11.89
N GLU A 275 -13.15 10.37 -12.18
CA GLU A 275 -14.20 10.42 -11.15
C GLU A 275 -14.25 9.10 -10.35
N ALA A 276 -14.05 7.95 -10.99
CA ALA A 276 -14.00 6.67 -10.29
C ALA A 276 -12.82 6.55 -9.33
N ILE A 277 -11.62 6.99 -9.73
CA ILE A 277 -10.43 7.00 -8.88
C ILE A 277 -10.58 8.02 -7.74
N GLU A 278 -11.00 9.25 -8.05
CA GLU A 278 -11.24 10.29 -7.04
C GLU A 278 -12.28 9.85 -6.01
N LYS A 279 -13.34 9.17 -6.46
CA LYS A 279 -14.33 8.59 -5.57
C LYS A 279 -13.72 7.51 -4.67
N GLN A 280 -12.95 6.57 -5.23
CA GLN A 280 -12.27 5.55 -4.42
C GLN A 280 -11.38 6.20 -3.36
N VAL A 281 -10.58 7.19 -3.73
CA VAL A 281 -9.71 7.93 -2.79
C VAL A 281 -10.53 8.65 -1.71
N ALA A 282 -11.64 9.28 -2.09
CA ALA A 282 -12.55 9.95 -1.17
C ALA A 282 -13.26 8.98 -0.21
N ASP A 283 -13.57 7.75 -0.64
CA ASP A 283 -14.16 6.71 0.21
C ASP A 283 -13.21 6.29 1.35
N PHE A 284 -11.90 6.43 1.16
CA PHE A 284 -10.90 6.30 2.24
C PHE A 284 -10.77 7.57 3.11
N GLY A 285 -11.44 8.67 2.76
CA GLY A 285 -11.36 9.96 3.47
C GLY A 285 -10.12 10.77 3.10
N MET A 286 -9.55 10.52 1.92
CA MET A 286 -8.45 11.30 1.36
C MET A 286 -8.97 12.36 0.38
N ALA A 287 -8.25 13.47 0.25
CA ALA A 287 -8.64 14.56 -0.63
C ALA A 287 -8.36 14.22 -2.11
N SER A 288 -9.24 14.66 -3.01
CA SER A 288 -9.13 14.38 -4.45
C SER A 288 -7.95 15.11 -5.12
N ASP A 289 -7.46 16.20 -4.53
CA ASP A 289 -6.29 16.94 -5.01
C ASP A 289 -4.97 16.18 -4.82
N LEU A 290 -4.98 15.04 -4.13
CA LEU A 290 -3.86 14.10 -4.06
C LEU A 290 -3.73 13.22 -5.32
N VAL A 291 -4.78 13.20 -6.15
CA VAL A 291 -4.85 12.35 -7.34
C VAL A 291 -4.13 13.02 -8.52
N ARG A 292 -3.27 12.26 -9.18
CA ARG A 292 -2.59 12.60 -10.42
C ARG A 292 -2.87 11.52 -11.45
N VAL A 293 -3.39 11.94 -12.60
CA VAL A 293 -3.71 11.03 -13.68
C VAL A 293 -3.21 11.59 -14.99
N LEU A 294 -2.66 10.72 -15.84
CA LEU A 294 -2.31 11.04 -17.22
C LEU A 294 -2.82 9.93 -18.15
N PRO A 295 -3.25 10.27 -19.38
CA PRO A 295 -3.58 9.28 -20.39
C PRO A 295 -2.31 8.60 -20.91
N GLY A 296 -2.33 7.28 -21.04
CA GLY A 296 -1.20 6.53 -21.58
C GLY A 296 -1.05 5.14 -20.97
N ARG A 297 -0.04 4.42 -21.44
CA ARG A 297 0.31 3.12 -20.90
C ARG A 297 0.88 3.28 -19.47
N PRO A 298 0.49 2.42 -18.51
CA PRO A 298 0.99 2.51 -17.13
C PRO A 298 2.52 2.48 -17.00
N ASP A 299 3.21 1.69 -17.85
CA ASP A 299 4.67 1.57 -17.85
C ASP A 299 5.42 2.81 -18.35
N VAL A 300 4.70 3.78 -18.91
CA VAL A 300 5.21 5.08 -19.34
C VAL A 300 4.77 6.16 -18.37
N VAL A 301 3.47 6.20 -18.07
CA VAL A 301 2.83 7.23 -17.25
C VAL A 301 3.28 7.17 -15.80
N LEU A 302 3.33 5.99 -15.17
CA LEU A 302 3.65 5.91 -13.75
C LEU A 302 5.10 6.34 -13.46
N PRO A 303 6.12 5.92 -14.22
CA PRO A 303 7.46 6.48 -14.08
C PRO A 303 7.55 8.00 -14.30
N GLU A 304 6.74 8.54 -15.22
CA GLU A 304 6.66 10.00 -15.43
C GLU A 304 6.08 10.71 -14.21
N LEU A 305 4.94 10.23 -13.71
CA LEU A 305 4.29 10.79 -12.52
C LEU A 305 5.16 10.65 -11.25
N VAL A 306 5.85 9.53 -11.08
CA VAL A 306 6.81 9.32 -9.98
C VAL A 306 7.88 10.41 -9.96
N ARG A 307 8.42 10.78 -11.13
CA ARG A 307 9.40 11.87 -11.24
C ARG A 307 8.77 13.25 -11.05
N GLN A 308 7.57 13.49 -11.58
CA GLN A 308 6.90 14.80 -11.49
C GLN A 308 6.48 15.14 -10.06
N GLU A 309 6.11 14.12 -9.27
CA GLU A 309 5.65 14.27 -7.89
C GLU A 309 6.75 13.98 -6.86
N ASP A 310 8.01 13.82 -7.30
CA ASP A 310 9.17 13.51 -6.45
C ASP A 310 8.90 12.35 -5.47
N VAL A 311 8.30 11.27 -5.96
CA VAL A 311 7.88 10.14 -5.13
C VAL A 311 9.11 9.42 -4.58
N ASP A 312 9.11 9.17 -3.27
CA ASP A 312 10.18 8.43 -2.58
C ASP A 312 9.85 6.94 -2.43
N CYS A 313 8.56 6.61 -2.24
CA CYS A 313 8.09 5.23 -2.13
C CYS A 313 6.80 5.03 -2.94
N LEU A 314 6.84 4.17 -3.96
CA LEU A 314 5.70 3.80 -4.78
C LEU A 314 5.10 2.49 -4.26
N LEU A 315 3.83 2.51 -3.87
CA LEU A 315 3.03 1.32 -3.58
C LEU A 315 2.44 0.81 -4.89
N LEU A 316 2.90 -0.36 -5.30
CA LEU A 316 2.55 -0.99 -6.57
C LEU A 316 1.92 -2.36 -6.32
N GLY A 317 0.69 -2.51 -6.78
CA GLY A 317 -0.02 -3.78 -6.65
C GLY A 317 0.28 -4.77 -7.77
N THR A 318 0.21 -6.06 -7.44
CA THR A 318 0.36 -7.17 -8.39
C THR A 318 -0.77 -8.17 -8.22
N VAL A 319 -1.40 -8.61 -9.33
CA VAL A 319 -2.44 -9.64 -9.32
C VAL A 319 -2.00 -10.88 -10.07
N ALA A 320 -2.37 -12.06 -9.55
CA ALA A 320 -2.26 -13.30 -10.31
C ALA A 320 -3.35 -13.35 -11.40
N ARG A 321 -3.02 -13.77 -12.62
CA ARG A 321 -4.03 -14.08 -13.63
C ARG A 321 -4.75 -15.37 -13.25
N SER A 322 -6.06 -15.28 -12.98
CA SER A 322 -7.08 -16.34 -12.99
C SER A 322 -6.63 -17.77 -12.60
N GLY A 323 -6.96 -18.20 -11.38
CA GLY A 323 -7.12 -19.62 -11.02
C GLY A 323 -5.84 -20.46 -10.86
N PHE A 324 -4.66 -19.93 -11.18
CA PHE A 324 -3.40 -20.55 -10.78
C PHE A 324 -3.05 -20.09 -9.37
N ALA A 325 -2.77 -21.05 -8.47
CA ALA A 325 -2.28 -20.81 -7.11
C ALA A 325 -0.87 -20.18 -7.04
N ALA A 326 -0.41 -19.58 -8.14
CA ALA A 326 0.90 -18.96 -8.29
C ALA A 326 0.70 -17.51 -8.72
N PHE A 327 1.07 -16.59 -7.83
CA PHE A 327 1.17 -15.18 -8.16
C PHE A 327 2.29 -14.97 -9.18
N TRP A 328 1.96 -14.27 -10.26
CA TRP A 328 2.91 -13.80 -11.26
C TRP A 328 3.05 -12.30 -11.08
N LEU A 329 4.28 -11.78 -11.22
CA LEU A 329 4.47 -10.35 -11.39
C LEU A 329 3.70 -9.96 -12.66
N GLY A 330 2.63 -9.16 -12.52
CA GLY A 330 1.82 -8.80 -13.68
C GLY A 330 2.68 -8.03 -14.69
N ASN A 331 2.43 -8.21 -16.00
CA ASN A 331 3.22 -7.55 -17.06
C ASN A 331 3.43 -6.05 -16.80
N THR A 332 2.39 -5.36 -16.31
CA THR A 332 2.47 -3.95 -15.94
C THR A 332 3.51 -3.68 -14.83
N ALA A 333 3.53 -4.49 -13.77
CA ALA A 333 4.51 -4.33 -12.71
C ALA A 333 5.93 -4.70 -13.17
N GLU A 334 6.07 -5.75 -14.00
CA GLU A 334 7.34 -6.10 -14.67
C GLU A 334 7.90 -4.93 -15.50
N ASP A 335 7.03 -4.20 -16.21
CA ASP A 335 7.44 -3.08 -17.05
C ASP A 335 7.72 -1.78 -16.26
N ILE A 336 7.05 -1.58 -15.11
CA ILE A 336 7.21 -0.38 -14.26
C ILE A 336 8.46 -0.47 -13.38
N LEU A 337 8.67 -1.61 -12.72
CA LEU A 337 9.71 -1.77 -11.68
C LEU A 337 11.11 -1.31 -12.13
N PRO A 338 11.59 -1.62 -13.35
CA PRO A 338 12.91 -1.18 -13.82
C PRO A 338 13.00 0.31 -14.19
N ARG A 339 11.87 1.02 -14.29
CA ARG A 339 11.79 2.40 -14.82
C ARG A 339 11.55 3.47 -13.75
N VAL A 340 11.20 3.05 -12.54
CA VAL A 340 11.02 3.95 -11.40
C VAL A 340 12.31 4.05 -10.59
N ASP A 341 12.66 5.27 -10.20
CA ASP A 341 13.86 5.60 -9.42
C ASP A 341 13.51 5.93 -7.97
N CYS A 342 12.54 5.21 -7.41
CA CYS A 342 12.10 5.33 -6.02
C CYS A 342 12.05 3.95 -5.39
N ASP A 343 11.91 3.88 -4.07
CA ASP A 343 11.63 2.61 -3.41
C ASP A 343 10.25 2.11 -3.87
N VAL A 344 10.07 0.79 -3.94
CA VAL A 344 8.79 0.20 -4.38
C VAL A 344 8.30 -0.82 -3.38
N LEU A 345 7.15 -0.55 -2.78
CA LEU A 345 6.42 -1.52 -1.95
C LEU A 345 5.46 -2.31 -2.84
N VAL A 346 5.81 -3.56 -3.09
CA VAL A 346 5.02 -4.50 -3.88
C VAL A 346 3.96 -5.15 -2.99
N LEU A 347 2.70 -4.94 -3.35
CA LEU A 347 1.52 -5.42 -2.64
C LEU A 347 0.71 -6.41 -3.49
N ARG A 348 -0.05 -7.28 -2.83
CA ARG A 348 -0.93 -8.29 -3.45
C ARG A 348 -2.31 -8.24 -2.79
N PRO A 349 -3.36 -8.76 -3.44
CA PRO A 349 -4.73 -8.72 -2.88
C PRO A 349 -4.89 -9.37 -1.50
N GLN A 350 -4.03 -10.32 -1.15
CA GLN A 350 -4.06 -11.00 0.15
C GLN A 350 -3.34 -10.23 1.26
N ASP A 351 -2.57 -9.20 0.91
CA ASP A 351 -1.87 -8.35 1.85
C ASP A 351 -2.85 -7.31 2.45
N TYR A 352 -4.10 -7.71 2.70
CA TYR A 352 -5.13 -6.86 3.30
C TYR A 352 -4.82 -6.61 4.77
N VAL A 353 -5.00 -5.37 5.24
CA VAL A 353 -4.83 -5.05 6.66
C VAL A 353 -6.17 -5.27 7.36
N GLU A 354 -6.25 -6.29 8.21
CA GLU A 354 -7.47 -6.52 8.98
C GLU A 354 -7.81 -5.28 9.84
N PRO A 355 -9.04 -4.74 9.74
CA PRO A 355 -9.46 -3.64 10.58
C PRO A 355 -9.57 -4.11 12.03
N THR A 356 -8.59 -3.78 12.86
CA THR A 356 -8.61 -3.98 14.32
C THR A 356 -9.65 -3.11 15.04
#